data_AF-A0A2Y9BJJ7-F1
#
_entry.id   AF-A0A2Y9BJJ7-F1
#
_cell.length_a   1.000
_cell.length_b   1.000
_cell.length_c   1.000
_cell.angle_alpha   90.00
_cell.angle_beta   90.00
_cell.angle_gamma   90.00
#
_symmetry.space_group_name_H-M   'P 1'
#
loop_
_entity.id
_entity.type
_entity.pdbx_description
1 polymer ?
#
loop_
_entity_poly.entity_id
_entity_poly.type
_entity_poly.pdbx_seq_one_letter_code
_entity_poly.pdbx_strand_id
1 'polypeptide(L)' 'MIDTINGARASAIIYSIVETAKANNLKPFDYVQYLLEEIPQHMDDTDCAFVEDLLP' A
#
# COMPACT_ATOMS: atom_id res chain seq x y z
N MET A 1 -6.14 -11.10 -23.38
CA MET A 1 -4.94 -11.40 -22.57
C MET A 1 -4.69 -10.17 -21.74
N ILE A 2 -5.02 -10.25 -20.46
CA ILE A 2 -5.16 -9.11 -19.54
C ILE A 2 -3.77 -8.80 -19.00
N ASP A 3 -2.99 -8.08 -19.77
CA ASP A 3 -1.64 -7.66 -19.36
C ASP A 3 -1.51 -6.15 -19.60
N THR A 4 -2.37 -5.39 -18.95
CA THR A 4 -2.06 -3.97 -18.75
C THR A 4 -0.89 -3.93 -17.78
N ILE A 5 0.28 -3.43 -18.20
CA ILE A 5 1.50 -3.26 -17.38
C ILE A 5 1.19 -2.68 -15.99
N ASN A 6 0.14 -1.86 -15.91
CA ASN A 6 -0.41 -1.29 -14.69
C ASN A 6 -0.89 -2.33 -13.68
N GLY A 7 -1.56 -3.40 -14.11
CA GLY A 7 -2.02 -4.48 -13.23
C GLY A 7 -0.87 -5.31 -12.66
N ALA A 8 0.14 -5.62 -13.46
CA ALA A 8 1.34 -6.31 -13.00
C ALA A 8 2.12 -5.45 -11.98
N ARG A 9 2.23 -4.14 -12.24
CA ARG A 9 2.82 -3.19 -11.28
C ARG A 9 2.03 -3.10 -9.98
N ALA A 10 0.71 -2.98 -10.05
CA ALA A 10 -0.14 -2.93 -8.87
C ALA A 10 0.03 -4.20 -8.01
N SER A 11 0.03 -5.38 -8.63
CA SER A 11 0.25 -6.66 -7.94
C SER A 11 1.63 -6.72 -7.27
N ALA A 12 2.69 -6.26 -7.95
CA ALA A 12 4.05 -6.24 -7.39
C ALA A 12 4.16 -5.27 -6.19
N ILE A 13 3.48 -4.13 -6.25
CA ILE A 13 3.41 -3.17 -5.15
C ILE A 13 2.69 -3.79 -3.94
N ILE A 14 1.50 -4.36 -4.14
CA ILE A 14 0.75 -5.02 -3.05
C ILE A 14 1.58 -6.15 -2.44
N TYR A 15 2.27 -6.95 -3.25
CA TYR A 15 3.11 -8.03 -2.73
C TYR A 15 4.25 -7.50 -1.85
N SER A 16 4.91 -6.41 -2.27
CA SER A 16 5.96 -5.75 -1.50
C SER A 16 5.45 -5.22 -0.16
N ILE A 17 4.27 -4.58 -0.16
CA ILE A 17 3.61 -4.07 1.05
C ILE A 17 3.27 -5.22 2.01
N VAL A 18 2.72 -6.32 1.48
CA VAL A 18 2.39 -7.52 2.26
C VAL A 18 3.64 -8.13 2.89
N GLU A 19 4.75 -8.22 2.14
CA GLU A 19 6.03 -8.70 2.69
C GLU A 19 6.58 -7.78 3.78
N THR A 20 6.53 -6.46 3.59
CA THR A 20 6.93 -5.47 4.61
C THR A 20 6.07 -5.59 5.88
N ALA A 21 4.76 -5.74 5.74
CA ALA A 21 3.86 -5.93 6.88
C ALA A 21 4.18 -7.23 7.63
N LYS A 22 4.42 -8.32 6.90
CA LYS A 22 4.83 -9.60 7.50
C LYS A 22 6.18 -9.50 8.21
N ALA A 23 7.15 -8.79 7.64
CA ALA A 23 8.46 -8.58 8.23
C ALA A 23 8.37 -7.81 9.57
N ASN A 24 7.38 -6.93 9.71
CA ASN A 24 7.11 -6.16 10.92
C ASN A 24 6.06 -6.81 11.85
N ASN A 25 5.74 -8.09 11.68
CA ASN A 25 4.72 -8.83 12.45
C ASN A 25 3.30 -8.21 12.42
N LEU A 26 2.99 -7.38 11.43
CA LEU A 26 1.65 -6.86 11.21
C LEU A 26 0.79 -7.84 10.42
N LYS A 27 -0.52 -7.70 10.54
CA LYS A 27 -1.47 -8.43 9.70
C LYS A 27 -1.48 -7.80 8.31
N PRO A 28 -1.00 -8.49 7.26
CA PRO A 28 -0.87 -7.89 5.94
C PRO A 28 -2.20 -7.49 5.33
N PHE A 29 -3.29 -8.20 5.64
CA PHE A 29 -4.62 -7.86 5.14
C PHE A 29 -5.13 -6.54 5.77
N ASP A 30 -5.11 -6.44 7.09
CA ASP A 30 -5.49 -5.20 7.80
C ASP A 30 -4.62 -4.02 7.36
N TYR A 31 -3.31 -4.22 7.20
CA TYR A 31 -2.39 -3.16 6.78
C TYR A 31 -2.66 -2.69 5.35
N VAL A 32 -2.81 -3.61 4.39
CA VAL A 32 -3.15 -3.23 3.00
C VAL A 32 -4.52 -2.56 2.93
N GLN A 33 -5.50 -3.03 3.71
CA GLN A 33 -6.82 -2.39 3.77
C GLN A 33 -6.72 -0.96 4.31
N TYR A 34 -5.99 -0.76 5.42
CA TYR A 34 -5.76 0.56 6.00
C TYR A 34 -5.08 1.51 4.99
N LEU A 35 -4.04 1.05 4.28
CA LEU A 35 -3.39 1.83 3.22
C LEU A 35 -4.37 2.20 2.09
N LEU A 36 -5.22 1.26 1.65
CA LEU A 36 -6.21 1.51 0.60
C LEU A 36 -7.33 2.46 1.05
N GLU A 37 -7.58 2.59 2.35
CA GLU A 37 -8.56 3.52 2.91
C GLU A 37 -7.95 4.90 3.17
N GLU A 38 -6.74 4.98 3.71
CA GLU A 38 -6.07 6.24 4.06
C GLU A 38 -5.44 6.95 2.85
N ILE A 39 -4.79 6.22 1.93
CA ILE A 39 -4.12 6.84 0.77
C ILE A 39 -5.09 7.73 -0.02
N PRO A 40 -6.33 7.28 -0.36
CA PRO A 40 -7.32 8.13 -1.02
C PRO A 40 -7.74 9.37 -0.24
N GLN A 41 -7.73 9.34 1.10
CA GLN A 41 -8.05 10.52 1.93
C GLN A 41 -6.99 11.61 1.79
N HIS A 42 -5.74 11.21 1.54
CA HIS A 42 -4.59 12.10 1.41
C HIS A 42 -4.15 12.32 -0.05
N MET A 43 -4.93 11.87 -1.04
CA MET A 43 -4.60 12.09 -2.47
C MET A 43 -4.64 13.56 -2.89
N ASP A 44 -5.45 14.37 -2.20
CA ASP A 44 -5.53 15.81 -2.40
C ASP A 44 -4.47 16.58 -1.58
N ASP A 45 -3.84 15.91 -0.61
CA ASP A 45 -2.76 16.49 0.17
C ASP A 45 -1.49 16.56 -0.68
N THR A 46 -0.88 17.74 -0.73
CA THR A 46 0.38 17.95 -1.46
C THR A 46 1.57 17.37 -0.70
N ASP A 47 1.36 17.01 0.56
CA ASP A 47 2.40 16.57 1.48
C ASP A 47 2.34 15.05 1.68
N CYS A 48 3.46 14.37 1.44
CA CYS A 48 3.57 12.92 1.61
C CYS A 48 3.96 12.52 3.04
N ALA A 49 3.97 13.43 4.02
CA ALA A 49 4.31 13.12 5.41
C ALA A 49 3.39 12.05 6.02
N PHE A 50 2.13 11.95 5.58
CA PHE A 50 1.20 10.91 6.06
C PHE A 50 1.72 9.49 5.77
N VAL A 51 2.61 9.32 4.78
CA VAL A 51 3.23 8.04 4.47
C VAL A 51 4.15 7.58 5.59
N GLU A 52 4.79 8.51 6.32
CA GLU A 52 5.63 8.16 7.49
C GLU A 52 4.80 7.61 8.64
N ASP A 53 3.62 8.18 8.90
CA ASP A 53 2.66 7.66 9.90
C ASP A 53 2.08 6.29 9.50
N LEU A 54 2.10 5.97 8.19
CA LEU A 54 1.65 4.69 7.65
C LEU A 54 2.73 3.59 7.72
N LEU A 55 3.98 3.89 8.11
CA LEU A 55 5.04 2.87 8.18
C LEU A 55 4.93 2.01 9.45
N PRO A 56 5.19 0.69 9.38
CA PRO A 56 5.28 -0.20 10.55
C PRO A 56 6.44 0.11 11.49
#